data_AF-A0A957P544-F1
#
_entry.id   AF-A0A957P544-F1
#
_cell.length_a   1.000
_cell.length_b   1.000
_cell.length_c   1.000
_cell.angle_alpha   90.00
_cell.angle_beta   90.00
_cell.angle_gamma   90.00
#
_symmetry.space_group_name_H-M   'P 1'
#
loop_
_entity.id
_entity.type
_entity.pdbx_description
1 polymer ?
#
loop_
_entity_poly.entity_id
_entity_poly.type
_entity_poly.pdbx_seq_one_letter_code
_entity_poly.pdbx_strand_id
1 'polypeptide(L)' 'TGAGRVVVNTPLVNGREGPGVDYPIVEIVERGQEFDVIGASESGEWWNVCCINDKPFWIVDEYVDTIGGGNVAVVPPP' A
#
# COMPACT_ATOMS: atom_id res chain seq x y z
N THR A 1 -18.26 0.00 -7.88
CA THR A 1 -17.22 0.41 -6.92
C THR A 1 -15.89 0.20 -7.61
N GLY A 2 -15.18 1.26 -7.96
CA GLY A 2 -13.84 1.12 -8.55
C GLY A 2 -12.86 0.67 -7.46
N ALA A 3 -11.93 -0.22 -7.79
CA ALA A 3 -10.80 -0.51 -6.92
C ALA A 3 -10.07 0.81 -6.64
N GLY A 4 -9.81 1.11 -5.37
CA GLY A 4 -9.03 2.29 -5.02
C GLY A 4 -7.59 2.14 -5.50
N ARG A 5 -6.91 3.24 -5.75
CA ARG A 5 -5.48 3.27 -6.05
C ARG A 5 -4.74 4.12 -5.04
N VAL A 6 -3.46 3.85 -4.89
CA VAL A 6 -2.52 4.73 -4.23
C VAL A 6 -1.52 5.27 -5.25
N VAL A 7 -1.11 6.52 -5.08
CA VAL A 7 -0.04 7.15 -5.87
C VAL A 7 1.04 7.63 -4.92
N VAL A 8 2.28 7.23 -5.11
CA VAL A 8 3.40 7.63 -4.25
C VAL A 8 3.65 9.13 -4.37
N ASN A 9 3.55 9.88 -3.26
CA ASN A 9 3.69 11.35 -3.25
C ASN A 9 5.06 11.84 -2.71
N THR A 10 5.84 10.95 -2.09
CA THR A 10 7.20 11.18 -1.60
C THR A 10 8.28 10.71 -2.61
N PRO A 11 9.54 11.19 -2.57
CA PRO A 11 10.57 10.69 -3.50
C PRO A 11 10.77 9.18 -3.46
N LEU A 12 10.80 8.59 -2.25
CA LEU A 12 10.97 7.16 -2.01
C LEU A 12 10.15 6.72 -0.80
N VAL A 13 9.55 5.54 -0.86
CA VAL A 13 8.89 4.88 0.29
C VAL A 13 9.15 3.38 0.25
N ASN A 14 9.24 2.79 1.44
CA ASN A 14 9.45 1.36 1.61
C ASN A 14 8.13 0.59 1.41
N GLY A 15 8.12 -0.35 0.48
CA GLY A 15 7.17 -1.44 0.45
C GLY A 15 7.58 -2.53 1.42
N ARG A 16 6.65 -3.03 2.24
CA ARG A 16 6.93 -3.99 3.33
C ARG A 16 6.12 -5.27 3.23
N GLU A 17 6.61 -6.34 3.87
CA GLU A 17 5.90 -7.63 3.94
C GLU A 17 4.59 -7.55 4.74
N GLY A 18 4.51 -6.64 5.72
CA GLY A 18 3.34 -6.45 6.58
C GLY A 18 3.08 -4.98 6.94
N PRO A 19 1.92 -4.67 7.56
CA PRO A 19 1.50 -3.33 7.90
C PRO A 19 2.19 -2.81 9.16
N GLY A 20 3.46 -2.42 9.05
CA GLY A 20 4.23 -1.87 10.17
C GLY A 20 5.71 -1.68 9.86
N VAL A 21 6.36 -0.77 10.58
CA VAL A 21 7.78 -0.45 10.36
C VAL A 21 8.74 -1.57 10.78
N ASP A 22 8.26 -2.51 11.59
CA ASP A 22 9.02 -3.69 12.05
C ASP A 22 9.03 -4.83 11.02
N TYR A 23 8.16 -4.79 10.00
CA TYR A 23 8.16 -5.78 8.92
C TYR A 23 9.31 -5.53 7.94
N PRO A 24 9.91 -6.59 7.36
CA PRO A 24 10.95 -6.46 6.35
C PRO A 24 10.53 -5.59 5.16
N ILE A 25 11.49 -4.87 4.60
CA ILE A 25 11.33 -4.12 3.34
C ILE A 25 11.47 -5.12 2.19
N VAL A 26 10.48 -5.16 1.29
CA VAL A 26 10.53 -6.00 0.07
C VAL A 26 10.93 -5.20 -1.16
N GLU A 27 10.67 -3.89 -1.14
CA GLU A 27 10.95 -3.01 -2.27
C GLU A 27 11.03 -1.55 -1.82
N ILE A 28 11.72 -0.71 -2.60
CA ILE A 28 11.65 0.74 -2.48
C ILE A 28 10.93 1.27 -3.72
N VAL A 29 9.82 1.99 -3.53
CA VAL A 29 9.03 2.56 -4.63
C VAL A 29 9.21 4.07 -4.71
N GLU A 30 9.15 4.59 -5.92
CA GLU A 30 9.46 5.97 -6.30
C GLU A 30 8.19 6.82 -6.46
N ARG A 31 8.35 8.14 -6.32
CA ARG A 31 7.29 9.11 -6.57
C ARG A 31 6.56 8.87 -7.90
N GLY A 32 5.24 8.94 -7.86
CA GLY A 32 4.38 8.85 -9.03
C GLY A 32 4.06 7.44 -9.47
N GLN A 33 4.68 6.40 -8.87
CA GLN A 33 4.21 5.04 -9.08
C GLN A 33 2.80 4.86 -8.50
N GLU A 34 1.99 4.11 -9.23
CA GLU A 34 0.60 3.81 -8.87
C GLU A 34 0.44 2.32 -8.59
N PHE A 35 -0.38 1.99 -7.60
CA PHE A 35 -0.73 0.60 -7.27
C PHE A 35 -2.23 0.48 -6.98
N ASP A 36 -2.81 -0.64 -7.38
CA ASP A 36 -4.19 -0.95 -7.04
C ASP A 36 -4.26 -1.39 -5.56
N VAL A 37 -5.20 -0.83 -4.82
CA VAL A 37 -5.47 -1.19 -3.43
C VAL A 37 -6.27 -2.48 -3.40
N ILE A 38 -5.72 -3.49 -2.74
CA ILE A 38 -6.37 -4.79 -2.55
C ILE A 38 -6.74 -5.07 -1.09
N GLY A 39 -6.28 -4.23 -0.15
CA GLY A 39 -6.55 -4.37 1.27
C GLY A 39 -6.12 -3.15 2.09
N ALA A 40 -6.55 -3.10 3.34
CA ALA A 40 -6.12 -2.12 4.33
C ALA A 40 -5.80 -2.80 5.67
N SER A 41 -4.94 -2.19 6.48
CA SER A 41 -4.72 -2.66 7.85
C SER A 41 -5.93 -2.37 8.74
N GLU A 42 -6.03 -3.04 9.89
CA GLU A 42 -7.06 -2.73 10.90
C GLU A 42 -6.99 -1.27 11.37
N SER A 43 -5.79 -0.69 11.44
CA SER A 43 -5.59 0.72 11.81
C SER A 43 -5.94 1.71 10.69
N GLY A 44 -6.00 1.25 9.44
CA GLY A 44 -6.13 2.10 8.26
C GLY A 44 -4.86 2.88 7.88
N GLU A 45 -3.76 2.69 8.60
CA GLU A 45 -2.48 3.41 8.36
C GLU A 45 -1.64 2.77 7.24
N TRP A 46 -2.03 1.59 6.76
CA TRP A 46 -1.31 0.86 5.72
C TRP A 46 -2.27 0.32 4.67
N TRP A 47 -1.85 0.44 3.40
CA TRP A 47 -2.52 -0.16 2.26
C TRP A 47 -1.78 -1.42 1.83
N ASN A 48 -2.52 -2.51 1.64
CA ASN A 48 -2.01 -3.66 0.91
C ASN A 48 -2.32 -3.45 -0.57
N VAL A 49 -1.27 -3.46 -1.39
CA VAL A 49 -1.35 -2.98 -2.77
C VAL A 49 -0.72 -3.98 -3.73
N CYS A 50 -1.21 -3.96 -4.96
CA CYS A 50 -0.78 -4.85 -6.03
C CYS A 50 -0.18 -4.07 -7.20
N CYS A 51 0.92 -4.53 -7.81
CA CYS A 51 1.86 -5.55 -7.33
C CYS A 51 3.25 -5.27 -7.92
N ILE A 52 4.29 -5.77 -7.26
CA ILE A 52 5.65 -5.80 -7.81
C ILE A 52 6.04 -7.27 -7.94
N ASN A 53 6.37 -7.68 -9.16
CA ASN A 53 6.65 -9.09 -9.50
C ASN A 53 5.55 -10.06 -9.04
N ASP A 54 4.29 -9.69 -9.29
CA ASP A 54 3.08 -10.44 -8.90
C ASP A 54 2.92 -10.69 -7.39
N LYS A 55 3.67 -9.97 -6.55
CA LYS A 55 3.57 -10.04 -5.09
C LYS A 55 2.97 -8.75 -4.53
N PRO A 56 1.92 -8.86 -3.69
CA PRO A 56 1.43 -7.74 -2.91
C PRO A 56 2.46 -7.28 -1.88
N PHE A 57 2.38 -6.01 -1.52
CA PHE A 57 3.18 -5.43 -0.45
C PHE A 57 2.38 -4.35 0.28
N TRP A 58 2.89 -3.92 1.43
CA TRP A 58 2.28 -2.91 2.27
C TRP A 58 2.99 -1.57 2.13
N ILE A 59 2.22 -0.51 1.97
CA ILE A 59 2.70 0.87 1.87
C ILE A 59 1.96 1.76 2.87
N VAL A 60 2.70 2.65 3.52
CA VAL A 60 2.14 3.54 4.55
C VAL A 60 1.27 4.62 3.91
N ASP A 61 0.10 4.88 4.49
CA ASP A 61 -0.87 5.88 4.00
C ASP A 61 -0.27 7.28 3.92
N GLU A 62 0.60 7.64 4.88
CA GLU A 62 1.23 8.97 4.97
C GLU A 62 1.97 9.40 3.69
N TYR A 63 2.45 8.44 2.89
CA TYR A 63 3.31 8.69 1.73
C TYR A 63 2.64 8.40 0.38
N VAL A 64 1.32 8.28 0.39
CA VAL A 64 0.53 8.07 -0.82
C VAL A 64 -0.71 8.95 -0.87
N ASP A 65 -1.14 9.31 -2.07
CA ASP A 65 -2.46 9.88 -2.32
C ASP A 65 -3.42 8.76 -2.72
N THR A 66 -4.60 8.68 -2.09
CA THR A 66 -5.62 7.69 -2.43
C THR A 66 -6.57 8.22 -3.50
N ILE A 67 -6.77 7.45 -4.58
CA ILE A 67 -7.65 7.80 -5.70
C ILE A 67 -8.76 6.76 -5.83
N GLY A 68 -10.01 7.22 -5.71
CA GLY A 68 -11.18 6.35 -5.68
C GLY A 68 -11.29 5.63 -4.34
N GLY A 69 -12.35 5.91 -3.58
CA GLY A 69 -12.55 5.38 -2.24
C GLY A 69 -13.88 4.65 -2.14
N GLY A 70 -13.84 3.32 -2.23
CA GLY A 70 -14.89 2.43 -1.75
C GLY A 70 -14.45 1.72 -0.48
N ASN A 71 -15.34 0.97 0.17
CA ASN A 71 -14.93 0.08 1.26
C ASN A 71 -13.93 -0.95 0.73
N VAL A 72 -12.69 -0.89 1.22
CA VAL A 72 -11.64 -1.89 0.99
C VAL A 72 -11.70 -2.92 2.11
N ALA A 73 -11.41 -4.19 1.80
CA ALA A 73 -11.36 -5.23 2.82
C ALA A 73 -10.21 -4.98 3.80
N VAL A 74 -10.46 -5.22 5.09
CA VAL A 74 -9.39 -5.27 6.09
C VAL A 74 -8.64 -6.59 5.94
N VAL A 75 -7.31 -6.51 5.88
CA VAL A 75 -6.42 -7.66 5.75
C VAL A 75 -5.61 -7.81 7.05
N PRO A 76 -5.66 -8.98 7.71
CA PRO A 76 -4.87 -9.22 8.92
C PRO A 76 -3.36 -9.28 8.58
N PRO A 77 -2.48 -9.00 9.55
CA PRO A 77 -1.04 -9.13 9.33
C PRO A 77 -0.64 -10.58 8.96
N PRO A 78 0.46 -10.76 8.18
CA PRO A 78 1.01 -12.08 7.85
C PRO A 78 1.47 -12.90 9.05
#